data_AF-A0A180GLT8-F1
#
_entry.id   AF-A0A180GLT8-F1
#
_cell.length_a   1.000
_cell.length_b   1.000
_cell.length_c   1.000
_cell.angle_alpha   90.00
_cell.angle_beta   90.00
_cell.angle_gamma   90.00
#
_symmetry.space_group_name_H-M   'P 1'
#
loop_
_entity.id
_entity.type
_entity.pdbx_description
1 polymer ?
#
loop_
_entity_poly.entity_id
_entity_poly.type
_entity_poly.pdbx_seq_one_letter_code
_entity_poly.pdbx_strand_id
1 'polypeptide(L)'
;MCIKKIRRNLVTKWELPLDLASFQTFIDHGCTLDRENYPIYPNGATIFVKDADQVVVNFGFVGFTKTTGVEKRAKGVWKIQRVYCLGALVCDVDTCQWVGLSPTARGGIQDYLDSKPKCPGAAGRCPWNVIWVSCKGTATRFDFHVPSGWGLLRHRGLHQHPWPEAKKPDPLSRADLKAEIVKNPTKGALKLKMELNIVPDKLGAGIGDKFLMDMFQWNKRGLLVILSGFQTDCEHFTFQTKWMAEQMLARDENNDVYQGGLISDVTYRFFENGYLLTTSMFCEQTARWIPVQLSWIRGLSTNYYKLHFSALLRQFVRLDLTPTEHDLMVRQVVDFLLAQTEGFKAAYMDVFACTNPTRAAKMIKGCHQHFRAQVTRVRSNRSILSADQDAEFQKKCMALLDPIEEDGPTHEEKIDEIRRLFPKTKRWLDWWTMSDVQSMLFPSRRPMLDDHPDGNDGLPDTTNAIQSMHRVYYMISSGKKCLMVGMVELFSYINVLEEEFNAVMCGISVKYGSQTKMQVNITHSMGWAKPTKQKFINDGRPPDTTAALLDGPDPSTKKKNLGRPKNSQNVD
;
A
#
# COMPACT_ATOMS: atom_id res chain seq x y z
N MET A 1 2.71 -23.73 -67.40
CA MET A 1 3.50 -24.65 -66.56
C MET A 1 3.22 -24.33 -65.10
N CYS A 2 2.43 -25.16 -64.41
CA CYS A 2 2.07 -24.96 -63.00
C CYS A 2 3.27 -25.28 -62.09
N ILE A 3 3.78 -24.26 -61.39
CA ILE A 3 4.79 -24.43 -60.33
C ILE A 3 4.07 -24.95 -59.09
N LYS A 4 4.24 -26.25 -58.80
CA LYS A 4 3.82 -26.87 -57.53
C LYS A 4 4.57 -26.18 -56.38
N LYS A 5 3.82 -25.48 -55.52
CA LYS A 5 4.27 -25.05 -54.19
C LYS A 5 4.79 -26.26 -53.41
N ILE A 6 6.08 -26.23 -53.11
CA ILE A 6 6.74 -27.15 -52.17
C ILE A 6 6.11 -26.90 -50.79
N ARG A 7 5.34 -27.88 -50.30
CA ARG A 7 4.87 -27.93 -48.91
C ARG A 7 6.09 -28.08 -48.00
N ARG A 8 6.28 -27.14 -47.07
CA ARG A 8 7.25 -27.25 -45.96
C ARG A 8 6.89 -28.45 -45.06
N ASN A 9 7.74 -29.48 -45.09
CA ASN A 9 7.86 -30.59 -44.12
C ASN A 9 8.41 -30.03 -42.79
N LEU A 10 8.11 -30.47 -41.56
CA LEU A 10 7.51 -31.71 -41.03
C LEU A 10 6.46 -31.39 -39.94
N VAL A 11 5.25 -31.92 -40.07
CA VAL A 11 4.34 -32.09 -38.93
C VAL A 11 4.26 -33.60 -38.68
N THR A 12 5.03 -34.13 -37.73
CA THR A 12 4.75 -35.46 -37.18
C THR A 12 3.30 -35.43 -36.70
N LYS A 13 2.45 -36.19 -37.38
CA LYS A 13 1.00 -36.16 -37.18
C LYS A 13 0.73 -37.04 -35.97
N TRP A 14 0.45 -36.43 -34.82
CA TRP A 14 -0.05 -37.19 -33.69
C TRP A 14 -1.29 -38.00 -34.10
N GLU A 15 -1.29 -39.29 -33.86
CA GLU A 15 -2.41 -40.16 -34.12
C GLU A 15 -3.39 -40.19 -32.93
N LEU A 16 -4.56 -40.76 -33.14
CA LEU A 16 -5.50 -41.00 -32.04
C LEU A 16 -4.94 -42.12 -31.14
N PRO A 17 -4.99 -41.98 -29.81
CA PRO A 17 -4.57 -43.04 -28.90
C PRO A 17 -5.63 -44.14 -28.88
N LEU A 18 -5.45 -45.18 -29.70
CA LEU A 18 -6.37 -46.32 -29.77
C LEU A 18 -6.07 -47.36 -28.67
N ASP A 19 -4.80 -47.50 -28.30
CA ASP A 19 -4.36 -48.31 -27.17
C ASP A 19 -4.06 -47.39 -25.98
N LEU A 20 -5.06 -47.17 -25.12
CA LEU A 20 -4.96 -46.23 -24.00
C LEU A 20 -3.91 -46.67 -22.96
N ALA A 21 -3.76 -47.98 -22.75
CA ALA A 21 -2.87 -48.55 -21.75
C ALA A 21 -1.37 -48.38 -22.10
N SER A 22 -1.06 -48.12 -23.38
CA SER A 22 0.30 -47.86 -23.84
C SER A 22 0.86 -46.50 -23.41
N PHE A 23 0.03 -45.58 -22.94
CA PHE A 23 0.45 -44.22 -22.55
C PHE A 23 0.76 -44.16 -21.06
N GLN A 24 1.89 -43.54 -20.72
CA GLN A 24 2.28 -43.22 -19.36
C GLN A 24 2.63 -41.74 -19.24
N THR A 25 2.41 -41.17 -18.06
CA THR A 25 2.80 -39.79 -17.77
C THR A 25 4.32 -39.68 -17.75
N PHE A 26 4.86 -38.73 -18.51
CA PHE A 26 6.27 -38.38 -18.60
C PHE A 26 6.38 -36.85 -18.64
N ILE A 27 6.94 -36.26 -17.58
CA ILE A 27 7.17 -34.81 -17.51
C ILE A 27 8.61 -34.53 -17.90
N ASP A 28 8.80 -33.83 -19.01
CA ASP A 28 10.13 -33.45 -19.48
C ASP A 28 10.65 -32.20 -18.74
N HIS A 29 11.94 -31.93 -18.89
CA HIS A 29 12.60 -30.78 -18.32
C HIS A 29 12.00 -29.45 -18.80
N GLY A 30 12.05 -28.44 -17.93
CA GLY A 30 11.57 -27.09 -18.23
C GLY A 30 10.05 -26.94 -18.21
N CYS A 31 9.32 -27.94 -17.69
CA CYS A 31 7.91 -27.80 -17.36
C CYS A 31 7.71 -27.03 -16.06
N THR A 32 6.64 -26.23 -15.99
CA THR A 32 6.10 -25.74 -14.72
C THR A 32 4.85 -26.56 -14.37
N LEU A 33 4.85 -27.15 -13.18
CA LEU A 33 3.74 -27.92 -12.64
C LEU A 33 2.93 -27.08 -11.65
N ASP A 34 1.63 -27.33 -11.57
CA ASP A 34 0.80 -26.81 -10.49
C ASP A 34 0.84 -27.71 -9.24
N ARG A 35 0.08 -27.35 -8.20
CA ARG A 35 0.04 -28.11 -6.93
C ARG A 35 -0.57 -29.51 -7.03
N GLU A 36 -1.22 -29.84 -8.15
CA GLU A 36 -1.73 -31.20 -8.45
C GLU A 36 -0.77 -31.99 -9.35
N ASN A 37 0.46 -31.50 -9.53
CA ASN A 37 1.49 -32.04 -10.43
C ASN A 37 1.06 -32.02 -11.91
N TYR A 38 0.07 -31.21 -12.29
CA TYR A 38 -0.34 -31.05 -13.67
C TYR A 38 0.59 -30.06 -14.40
N PRO A 39 1.08 -30.38 -15.61
CA PRO A 39 1.97 -29.50 -16.37
C PRO A 39 1.20 -28.33 -16.98
N ILE A 40 1.04 -27.26 -16.20
CA ILE A 40 0.35 -26.04 -16.63
C ILE A 40 1.15 -25.23 -17.67
N TYR A 41 2.48 -25.31 -17.64
CA TYR A 41 3.37 -24.89 -18.72
C TYR A 41 4.18 -26.09 -19.21
N PRO A 42 3.62 -26.94 -20.10
CA PRO A 42 4.34 -28.09 -20.62
C PRO A 42 5.49 -27.65 -21.53
N ASN A 43 6.61 -28.38 -21.47
CA ASN A 43 7.80 -28.14 -22.28
C ASN A 43 8.41 -29.47 -22.74
N GLY A 44 9.39 -29.44 -23.64
CA GLY A 44 10.05 -30.65 -24.16
C GLY A 44 9.06 -31.66 -24.77
N ALA A 45 9.30 -32.95 -24.59
CA ALA A 45 8.47 -34.07 -25.04
C ALA A 45 7.47 -34.55 -23.96
N THR A 46 6.84 -33.63 -23.23
CA THR A 46 5.95 -33.97 -22.11
C THR A 46 4.66 -34.68 -22.52
N ILE A 47 4.31 -35.74 -21.79
CA ILE A 47 3.08 -36.51 -21.91
C ILE A 47 2.42 -36.54 -20.52
N PHE A 48 1.12 -36.26 -20.44
CA PHE A 48 0.37 -36.39 -19.20
C PHE A 48 -0.93 -37.14 -19.46
N VAL A 49 -1.10 -38.26 -18.76
CA VAL A 49 -2.28 -39.11 -18.83
C VAL A 49 -3.23 -38.72 -17.70
N LYS A 50 -4.50 -38.55 -18.04
CA LYS A 50 -5.60 -38.40 -17.09
C LYS A 50 -6.47 -39.65 -17.17
N ASP A 51 -6.49 -40.43 -16.11
CA ASP A 51 -7.33 -41.62 -16.03
C ASP A 51 -8.83 -41.28 -15.98
N ALA A 52 -9.67 -42.29 -16.23
CA ALA A 52 -11.12 -42.14 -16.36
C ALA A 52 -11.77 -41.58 -15.09
N ASP A 53 -11.36 -42.08 -13.94
CA ASP A 53 -11.83 -41.74 -12.58
C ASP A 53 -11.05 -40.58 -11.94
N GLN A 54 -9.86 -40.26 -12.45
CA GLN A 54 -9.06 -39.16 -11.95
C GLN A 54 -9.69 -37.80 -12.25
N VAL A 55 -9.79 -36.94 -11.22
CA VAL A 55 -10.16 -35.53 -11.38
C VAL A 55 -8.89 -34.70 -11.42
N VAL A 56 -8.68 -33.99 -12.52
CA VAL A 56 -7.57 -33.03 -12.69
C VAL A 56 -8.20 -31.71 -13.11
N VAL A 57 -8.23 -30.74 -12.20
CA VAL A 57 -9.04 -29.51 -12.35
C VAL A 57 -8.58 -28.69 -13.56
N ASN A 58 -7.27 -28.67 -13.81
CA ASN A 58 -6.64 -27.92 -14.90
C ASN A 58 -6.55 -28.70 -16.23
N PHE A 59 -7.08 -29.92 -16.33
CA PHE A 59 -6.93 -30.71 -17.55
C PHE A 59 -7.60 -30.05 -18.76
N GLY A 60 -6.82 -29.82 -19.83
CA GLY A 60 -7.27 -29.06 -21.02
C GLY A 60 -6.91 -27.58 -20.98
N PHE A 61 -6.32 -27.10 -19.88
CA PHE A 61 -5.83 -25.75 -19.70
C PHE A 61 -4.30 -25.68 -19.79
N VAL A 62 -3.76 -24.56 -20.27
CA VAL A 62 -2.33 -24.24 -20.17
C VAL A 62 -2.21 -22.77 -19.77
N GLY A 63 -1.16 -22.40 -19.05
CA GLY A 63 -0.97 -21.05 -18.54
C GLY A 63 -0.57 -20.01 -19.60
N PHE A 64 0.07 -20.45 -20.69
CA PHE A 64 0.59 -19.52 -21.70
C PHE A 64 -0.46 -18.98 -22.69
N THR A 65 -0.11 -17.85 -23.30
CA THR A 65 -0.88 -17.22 -24.38
C THR A 65 -0.88 -18.08 -25.63
N LYS A 66 -2.08 -18.31 -26.18
CA LYS A 66 -2.29 -19.37 -27.17
C LYS A 66 -3.38 -19.06 -28.18
N THR A 67 -3.29 -19.77 -29.31
CA THR A 67 -4.44 -20.06 -30.16
C THR A 67 -4.85 -21.52 -29.97
N THR A 68 -6.15 -21.77 -30.11
CA THR A 68 -6.72 -23.10 -29.90
C THR A 68 -7.55 -23.51 -31.10
N GLY A 69 -7.34 -24.72 -31.60
CA GLY A 69 -8.22 -25.37 -32.55
C GLY A 69 -8.88 -26.58 -31.90
N VAL A 70 -10.18 -26.77 -32.11
CA VAL A 70 -10.91 -27.94 -31.61
C VAL A 70 -11.47 -28.70 -32.80
N GLU A 71 -11.27 -30.02 -32.81
CA GLU A 71 -11.85 -30.93 -33.80
C GLU A 71 -12.52 -32.12 -33.08
N LYS A 72 -13.63 -32.62 -33.62
CA LYS A 72 -14.25 -33.88 -33.18
C LYS A 72 -13.92 -34.96 -34.20
N ARG A 73 -13.58 -36.16 -33.75
CA ARG A 73 -13.28 -37.32 -34.61
C ARG A 73 -14.07 -38.55 -34.19
N ALA A 74 -14.11 -39.54 -35.07
CA ALA A 74 -14.82 -40.80 -34.86
C ALA A 74 -16.26 -40.59 -34.36
N LYS A 75 -17.05 -39.82 -35.11
CA LYS A 75 -18.44 -39.47 -34.77
C LYS A 75 -18.61 -38.81 -33.39
N GLY A 76 -17.58 -38.13 -32.88
CA GLY A 76 -17.62 -37.41 -31.60
C GLY A 76 -17.10 -38.19 -30.39
N VAL A 77 -16.65 -39.44 -30.58
CA VAL A 77 -15.97 -40.22 -29.53
C VAL A 77 -14.73 -39.50 -29.01
N TRP A 78 -14.01 -38.82 -29.90
CA TRP A 78 -12.83 -38.04 -29.58
C TRP A 78 -13.08 -36.56 -29.78
N LYS A 79 -12.79 -35.76 -28.76
CA LYS A 79 -12.58 -34.33 -28.88
C LYS A 79 -11.07 -34.09 -28.83
N ILE A 80 -10.53 -33.43 -29.84
CA ILE A 80 -9.11 -33.08 -29.91
C ILE A 80 -9.01 -31.57 -29.81
N GLN A 81 -8.16 -31.09 -28.92
CA GLN A 81 -7.84 -29.67 -28.79
C GLN A 81 -6.35 -29.48 -29.06
N ARG A 82 -6.03 -28.69 -30.08
CA ARG A 82 -4.66 -28.30 -30.43
C ARG A 82 -4.42 -26.91 -29.89
N VAL A 83 -3.31 -26.72 -29.21
CA VAL A 83 -2.93 -25.48 -28.56
C VAL A 83 -1.57 -25.08 -29.09
N TYR A 84 -1.48 -23.85 -29.60
CA TYR A 84 -0.25 -23.28 -30.15
C TYR A 84 0.11 -22.03 -29.37
N CYS A 85 1.33 -22.00 -28.86
CA CYS A 85 1.85 -20.84 -28.14
C CYS A 85 2.08 -19.67 -29.09
N LEU A 86 1.68 -18.48 -28.68
CA LEU A 86 1.92 -17.25 -29.43
C LEU A 86 3.27 -16.59 -29.08
N GLY A 87 3.96 -17.09 -28.06
CA GLY A 87 5.11 -16.40 -27.47
C GLY A 87 4.68 -15.25 -26.57
N ALA A 88 5.61 -14.34 -26.30
CA ALA A 88 5.43 -13.24 -25.35
C ALA A 88 5.81 -11.90 -25.98
N LEU A 89 5.18 -10.84 -25.48
CA LEU A 89 5.67 -9.48 -25.67
C LEU A 89 6.71 -9.18 -24.60
N VAL A 90 7.82 -8.58 -24.97
CA VAL A 90 8.90 -8.21 -24.04
C VAL A 90 9.41 -6.82 -24.37
N CYS A 91 10.13 -6.22 -23.44
CA CYS A 91 10.88 -5.00 -23.72
C CYS A 91 12.08 -5.33 -24.63
N ASP A 92 12.51 -4.39 -25.47
CA ASP A 92 13.75 -4.50 -26.26
C ASP A 92 15.03 -4.31 -25.42
N VAL A 93 14.90 -4.06 -24.11
CA VAL A 93 16.01 -4.06 -23.15
C VAL A 93 15.87 -5.15 -22.10
N ASP A 94 16.97 -5.84 -21.83
CA ASP A 94 17.07 -7.00 -20.95
C ASP A 94 16.87 -6.64 -19.47
N THR A 95 17.14 -5.38 -19.11
CA THR A 95 16.98 -4.87 -17.73
C THR A 95 15.52 -4.66 -17.34
N CYS A 96 14.60 -4.59 -18.31
CA CYS A 96 13.18 -4.44 -18.06
C CYS A 96 12.52 -5.81 -17.90
N GLN A 97 11.97 -6.07 -16.71
CA GLN A 97 11.34 -7.35 -16.37
C GLN A 97 9.91 -7.50 -16.90
N TRP A 98 9.42 -6.55 -17.70
CA TRP A 98 8.06 -6.62 -18.24
C TRP A 98 7.93 -7.74 -19.28
N VAL A 99 6.95 -8.62 -19.07
CA VAL A 99 6.59 -9.69 -19.99
C VAL A 99 5.07 -9.67 -20.20
N GLY A 100 4.65 -9.30 -21.41
CA GLY A 100 3.26 -9.10 -21.78
C GLY A 100 2.62 -10.29 -22.50
N LEU A 101 1.31 -10.45 -22.30
CA LEU A 101 0.48 -11.40 -23.04
C LEU A 101 0.33 -10.94 -24.50
N SER A 102 0.60 -11.84 -25.44
CA SER A 102 0.37 -11.58 -26.87
C SER A 102 -1.14 -11.49 -27.19
N PRO A 103 -1.60 -10.52 -28.01
CA PRO A 103 -2.98 -10.50 -28.49
C PRO A 103 -3.36 -11.80 -29.23
N THR A 104 -4.54 -12.36 -28.93
CA THR A 104 -4.99 -13.64 -29.51
C THR A 104 -5.81 -13.49 -30.78
N ALA A 105 -6.26 -12.28 -31.10
CA ALA A 105 -7.01 -12.00 -32.33
C ALA A 105 -6.12 -12.19 -33.56
N ARG A 106 -6.71 -12.62 -34.68
CA ARG A 106 -5.97 -12.74 -35.96
C ARG A 106 -5.48 -11.35 -36.38
N GLY A 107 -4.18 -11.23 -36.65
CA GLY A 107 -3.55 -9.94 -36.95
C GLY A 107 -3.23 -9.08 -35.72
N GLY A 108 -3.86 -9.36 -34.57
CA GLY A 108 -3.82 -8.47 -33.40
C GLY A 108 -2.43 -8.24 -32.79
N ILE A 109 -1.48 -9.16 -32.97
CA ILE A 109 -0.08 -8.91 -32.53
C ILE A 109 0.55 -7.83 -33.40
N GLN A 110 0.38 -7.90 -34.72
CA GLN A 110 0.94 -6.90 -35.65
C GLN A 110 0.25 -5.56 -35.44
N ASP A 111 -1.09 -5.54 -35.37
CA ASP A 111 -1.86 -4.31 -35.10
C ASP A 111 -1.41 -3.64 -33.79
N TYR A 112 -1.11 -4.44 -32.76
CA TYR A 112 -0.60 -3.94 -31.49
C TYR A 112 0.80 -3.35 -31.63
N LEU A 113 1.73 -4.00 -32.35
CA LEU A 113 3.07 -3.46 -32.58
C LEU A 113 3.05 -2.21 -33.47
N ASP A 114 2.19 -2.18 -34.49
CA ASP A 114 2.01 -1.05 -35.41
C ASP A 114 1.49 0.20 -34.68
N SER A 115 0.76 0.01 -33.58
CA SER A 115 0.35 1.10 -32.68
C SER A 115 1.50 1.75 -31.90
N LYS A 116 2.73 1.20 -32.00
CA LYS A 116 3.94 1.63 -31.28
C LYS A 116 3.67 1.76 -29.77
N PRO A 117 3.34 0.65 -29.10
CA PRO A 117 2.93 0.68 -27.71
C PRO A 117 4.11 1.01 -26.82
N LYS A 118 3.88 1.88 -25.83
CA LYS A 118 4.87 2.14 -24.77
C LYS A 118 5.02 0.90 -23.89
N CYS A 119 6.24 0.61 -23.47
CA CYS A 119 6.50 -0.48 -22.54
C CYS A 119 5.82 -0.22 -21.18
N PRO A 120 4.95 -1.13 -20.70
CA PRO A 120 4.32 -0.99 -19.38
C PRO A 120 5.26 -1.20 -18.20
N GLY A 121 6.48 -1.70 -18.41
CA GLY A 121 7.48 -1.89 -17.37
C GLY A 121 7.85 -0.59 -16.66
N ALA A 122 8.45 -0.71 -15.47
CA ALA A 122 8.78 0.41 -14.59
C ALA A 122 7.58 1.32 -14.32
N ALA A 123 6.41 0.72 -14.02
CA ALA A 123 5.15 1.43 -13.79
C ALA A 123 4.72 2.32 -14.99
N GLY A 124 5.06 1.93 -16.22
CA GLY A 124 4.76 2.67 -17.44
C GLY A 124 5.73 3.80 -17.78
N ARG A 125 6.86 3.91 -17.05
CA ARG A 125 7.93 4.88 -17.33
C ARG A 125 9.09 4.32 -18.15
N CYS A 126 9.05 3.04 -18.51
CA CYS A 126 10.08 2.45 -19.34
C CYS A 126 10.17 3.17 -20.72
N PRO A 127 11.33 3.73 -21.11
CA PRO A 127 11.47 4.51 -22.35
C PRO A 127 11.62 3.62 -23.60
N TRP A 128 11.76 2.32 -23.39
CA TRP A 128 12.15 1.31 -24.36
C TRP A 128 10.92 0.71 -25.08
N ASN A 129 11.15 0.05 -26.21
CA ASN A 129 10.07 -0.42 -27.07
C ASN A 129 9.61 -1.82 -26.70
N VAL A 130 8.38 -2.14 -27.11
CA VAL A 130 7.84 -3.49 -27.02
C VAL A 130 8.18 -4.27 -28.30
N ILE A 131 8.75 -5.45 -28.13
CA ILE A 131 8.99 -6.42 -29.20
C ILE A 131 8.21 -7.71 -28.96
N TRP A 132 7.97 -8.46 -30.03
CA TRP A 132 7.33 -9.76 -29.95
C TRP A 132 8.34 -10.88 -30.14
N VAL A 133 8.50 -11.71 -29.11
CA VAL A 133 9.28 -12.95 -29.17
C VAL A 133 8.34 -14.09 -29.56
N SER A 134 8.30 -14.38 -30.86
CA SER A 134 7.43 -15.42 -31.40
C SER A 134 7.86 -16.83 -30.95
N CYS A 135 6.93 -17.63 -30.42
CA CYS A 135 7.20 -19.03 -30.12
C CYS A 135 6.97 -19.89 -31.37
N LYS A 136 8.01 -20.55 -31.88
CA LYS A 136 7.96 -21.41 -33.07
C LYS A 136 8.45 -22.81 -32.74
N GLY A 137 7.87 -23.81 -33.39
CA GLY A 137 8.30 -25.22 -33.23
C GLY A 137 7.70 -25.95 -32.03
N THR A 138 6.88 -25.29 -31.21
CA THR A 138 6.13 -25.93 -30.13
C THR A 138 4.74 -26.36 -30.58
N ALA A 139 4.24 -27.44 -30.01
CA ALA A 139 2.85 -27.85 -30.17
C ALA A 139 2.37 -28.56 -28.91
N THR A 140 1.13 -28.26 -28.49
CA THR A 140 0.43 -28.99 -27.44
C THR A 140 -0.87 -29.55 -28.00
N ARG A 141 -1.22 -30.78 -27.63
CA ARG A 141 -2.49 -31.41 -27.97
C ARG A 141 -3.09 -32.08 -26.76
N PHE A 142 -4.39 -31.92 -26.64
CA PHE A 142 -5.24 -32.67 -25.74
C PHE A 142 -6.14 -33.59 -26.55
N ASP A 143 -6.20 -34.85 -26.15
CA ASP A 143 -7.16 -35.83 -26.63
C ASP A 143 -8.10 -36.16 -25.47
N PHE A 144 -9.40 -35.95 -25.68
CA PHE A 144 -10.45 -36.27 -24.71
C PHE A 144 -11.28 -37.42 -25.26
N HIS A 145 -11.27 -38.55 -24.57
CA HIS A 145 -12.14 -39.68 -24.87
C HIS A 145 -13.49 -39.48 -24.16
N VAL A 146 -14.50 -39.07 -24.91
CA VAL A 146 -15.80 -38.66 -24.35
C VAL A 146 -16.50 -39.80 -23.58
N PRO A 147 -16.52 -41.06 -24.08
CA PRO A 147 -17.24 -42.14 -23.40
C PRO A 147 -16.65 -42.53 -22.04
N SER A 148 -15.31 -42.56 -21.90
CA SER A 148 -14.66 -43.03 -20.66
C SER A 148 -14.19 -41.91 -19.74
N GLY A 149 -14.14 -40.66 -20.21
CA GLY A 149 -13.55 -39.56 -19.44
C GLY A 149 -12.02 -39.57 -19.37
N TRP A 150 -11.37 -40.51 -20.06
CA TRP A 150 -9.91 -40.58 -20.18
C TRP A 150 -9.38 -39.43 -21.03
N GLY A 151 -8.20 -38.92 -20.68
CA GLY A 151 -7.58 -37.80 -21.37
C GLY A 151 -6.07 -37.95 -21.52
N LEU A 152 -5.54 -37.34 -22.58
CA LEU A 152 -4.10 -37.29 -22.84
C LEU A 152 -3.67 -35.89 -23.25
N LEU A 153 -2.69 -35.33 -22.54
CA LEU A 153 -1.91 -34.18 -22.99
C LEU A 153 -0.62 -34.71 -23.63
N ARG A 154 -0.29 -34.17 -24.80
CA ARG A 154 1.01 -34.35 -25.46
C ARG A 154 1.59 -32.99 -25.84
N HIS A 155 2.86 -32.79 -25.53
CA HIS A 155 3.62 -31.63 -25.90
C HIS A 155 4.87 -32.03 -26.70
N ARG A 156 5.35 -31.11 -27.53
CA ARG A 156 6.66 -31.21 -28.18
C ARG A 156 7.24 -29.82 -28.42
N GLY A 157 8.56 -29.75 -28.50
CA GLY A 157 9.31 -28.52 -28.77
C GLY A 157 9.79 -27.84 -27.49
N LEU A 158 10.52 -26.74 -27.64
CA LEU A 158 11.09 -25.99 -26.52
C LEU A 158 10.57 -24.56 -26.50
N HIS A 159 10.01 -24.14 -25.37
CA HIS A 159 9.66 -22.75 -25.13
C HIS A 159 10.91 -21.96 -24.70
N GLN A 160 11.44 -21.14 -25.61
CA GLN A 160 12.61 -20.28 -25.38
C GLN A 160 12.19 -18.80 -25.30
N HIS A 161 11.29 -18.50 -24.38
CA HIS A 161 10.86 -17.14 -24.07
C HIS A 161 10.39 -17.07 -22.62
N PRO A 162 10.43 -15.89 -21.98
CA PRO A 162 9.85 -15.74 -20.65
C PRO A 162 8.34 -15.96 -20.69
N TRP A 163 7.79 -16.40 -19.56
CA TRP A 163 6.34 -16.58 -19.40
C TRP A 163 5.69 -15.27 -18.97
N PRO A 164 4.70 -14.75 -19.71
CA PRO A 164 3.91 -13.61 -19.23
C PRO A 164 3.03 -14.01 -18.06
N GLU A 165 2.81 -13.08 -17.13
CA GLU A 165 1.87 -13.27 -16.03
C GLU A 165 0.45 -13.51 -16.57
N ALA A 166 -0.23 -14.55 -16.10
CA ALA A 166 -1.57 -14.87 -16.55
C ALA A 166 -2.58 -13.84 -16.01
N LYS A 167 -3.27 -13.13 -16.91
CA LYS A 167 -4.31 -12.14 -16.53
C LYS A 167 -5.48 -12.75 -15.75
N LYS A 168 -5.73 -14.05 -15.93
CA LYS A 168 -6.82 -14.77 -15.26
C LYS A 168 -6.25 -15.94 -14.50
N PRO A 169 -6.70 -16.16 -13.24
CA PRO A 169 -6.32 -17.35 -12.50
C PRO A 169 -6.76 -18.61 -13.24
N ASP A 170 -5.94 -19.65 -13.16
CA ASP A 170 -6.24 -20.96 -13.71
C ASP A 170 -7.44 -21.60 -12.97
N PRO A 171 -8.08 -22.63 -13.56
CA PRO A 171 -9.22 -23.31 -12.95
C PRO A 171 -8.99 -23.77 -11.49
N LEU A 172 -7.80 -24.27 -11.14
CA LEU A 172 -7.48 -24.71 -9.78
C LEU A 172 -7.42 -23.53 -8.81
N SER A 173 -6.68 -22.47 -9.15
CA SER A 173 -6.64 -21.24 -8.34
C SER A 173 -8.02 -20.60 -8.16
N ARG A 174 -8.90 -20.69 -9.16
CA ARG A 174 -10.30 -20.22 -9.06
C ARG A 174 -11.13 -21.08 -8.10
N ALA A 175 -10.90 -22.40 -8.09
CA ALA A 175 -11.57 -23.31 -7.17
C ALA A 175 -11.14 -23.02 -5.72
N ASP A 176 -9.86 -22.76 -5.50
CA ASP A 176 -9.30 -22.43 -4.18
C ASP A 176 -9.87 -21.12 -3.64
N LEU A 177 -9.87 -20.07 -4.46
CA LEU A 177 -10.48 -18.79 -4.09
C LEU A 177 -11.98 -18.95 -3.77
N LYS A 178 -12.70 -19.75 -4.57
CA LYS A 178 -14.12 -20.02 -4.32
C LYS A 178 -14.32 -20.74 -2.98
N ALA A 179 -13.50 -21.75 -2.68
CA ALA A 179 -13.57 -22.48 -1.42
C ALA A 179 -13.30 -21.55 -0.22
N GLU A 180 -12.33 -20.64 -0.33
CA GLU A 180 -11.99 -19.73 0.76
C GLU A 180 -13.09 -18.66 0.99
N ILE A 181 -13.69 -18.14 -0.08
CA ILE A 181 -14.84 -17.24 0.03
C ILE A 181 -16.04 -17.93 0.70
N VAL A 182 -16.28 -19.22 0.40
CA VAL A 182 -17.39 -19.98 1.02
C VAL A 182 -17.17 -20.17 2.52
N LYS A 183 -15.93 -20.39 2.98
CA LYS A 183 -15.63 -20.47 4.41
C LYS A 183 -15.91 -19.16 5.15
N ASN A 184 -15.71 -18.03 4.48
CA ASN A 184 -15.71 -16.71 5.09
C ASN A 184 -16.38 -15.63 4.21
N PRO A 185 -17.72 -15.68 4.01
CA PRO A 185 -18.41 -14.88 2.99
C PRO A 185 -18.39 -13.36 3.24
N THR A 186 -18.07 -12.92 4.46
CA THR A 186 -17.96 -11.51 4.83
C THR A 186 -16.54 -10.94 4.73
N LYS A 187 -15.53 -11.76 4.42
CA LYS A 187 -14.15 -11.28 4.26
C LYS A 187 -14.01 -10.49 2.96
N GLY A 188 -13.56 -9.25 3.08
CA GLY A 188 -13.19 -8.41 1.92
C GLY A 188 -11.91 -8.89 1.24
N ALA A 189 -11.72 -8.47 -0.02
CA ALA A 189 -10.59 -8.89 -0.86
C ALA A 189 -9.21 -8.64 -0.24
N LEU A 190 -9.02 -7.49 0.44
CA LEU A 190 -7.75 -7.18 1.12
C LEU A 190 -7.42 -8.21 2.21
N LYS A 191 -8.42 -8.63 2.98
CA LYS A 191 -8.23 -9.61 4.05
C LYS A 191 -7.91 -11.00 3.51
N LEU A 192 -8.50 -11.38 2.38
CA LEU A 192 -8.18 -12.63 1.67
C LEU A 192 -6.74 -12.62 1.14
N LYS A 193 -6.21 -11.48 0.68
CA LYS A 193 -4.82 -11.36 0.24
C LYS A 193 -3.80 -11.52 1.37
N MET A 194 -4.17 -11.19 2.60
CA MET A 194 -3.25 -11.15 3.74
C MET A 194 -3.08 -12.48 4.49
N GLU A 195 -3.80 -13.54 4.10
CA GLU A 195 -3.74 -14.84 4.78
C GLU A 195 -2.42 -15.57 4.48
N LEU A 196 -1.36 -15.09 5.10
CA LEU A 196 -0.19 -15.90 5.38
C LEU A 196 -0.56 -16.78 6.56
N ASN A 197 -0.43 -18.12 6.44
CA ASN A 197 -0.61 -19.12 7.50
C ASN A 197 0.47 -18.98 8.62
N ILE A 198 0.66 -17.77 9.13
CA ILE A 198 1.68 -17.36 10.10
C ILE A 198 1.02 -16.90 11.40
N VAL A 199 -0.31 -16.73 11.43
CA VAL A 199 -1.03 -16.34 12.65
C VAL A 199 -0.90 -17.45 13.69
N PRO A 200 -0.22 -17.22 14.82
CA PRO A 200 -0.13 -18.22 15.87
C PRO A 200 -1.53 -18.48 16.44
N ASP A 201 -1.84 -19.75 16.74
CA ASP A 201 -3.01 -20.08 17.55
C ASP A 201 -3.00 -19.22 18.81
N LYS A 202 -4.18 -18.68 19.16
CA LYS A 202 -4.39 -17.90 20.39
C LYS A 202 -3.65 -18.58 21.53
N LEU A 203 -2.67 -17.87 22.10
CA LEU A 203 -1.71 -18.37 23.08
C LEU A 203 -2.38 -19.21 24.17
N GLY A 204 -2.34 -20.53 23.97
CA GLY A 204 -2.47 -21.54 25.02
C GLY A 204 -1.15 -21.66 25.78
N ALA A 205 -1.25 -21.96 27.07
CA ALA A 205 -0.19 -22.01 28.07
C ALA A 205 1.16 -22.57 27.56
N GLY A 206 2.15 -21.67 27.44
CA GLY A 206 3.52 -21.98 26.99
C GLY A 206 4.38 -20.72 27.00
N ILE A 207 4.43 -20.03 28.15
CA ILE A 207 4.93 -18.65 28.35
C ILE A 207 6.46 -18.66 28.60
N GLY A 208 7.21 -19.46 27.85
CA GLY A 208 8.68 -19.49 27.94
C GLY A 208 9.34 -18.42 27.06
N ASP A 209 10.49 -18.77 26.49
CA ASP A 209 11.23 -17.99 25.48
C ASP A 209 10.53 -17.92 24.10
N LYS A 210 9.37 -18.56 23.94
CA LYS A 210 8.58 -18.62 22.69
C LYS A 210 8.38 -17.24 22.05
N PHE A 211 8.09 -16.21 22.85
CA PHE A 211 7.95 -14.84 22.35
C PHE A 211 9.23 -14.35 21.65
N LEU A 212 10.40 -14.57 22.27
CA LEU A 212 11.69 -14.19 21.68
C LEU A 212 12.02 -15.04 20.44
N MET A 213 11.72 -16.34 20.49
CA MET A 213 11.91 -17.23 19.34
C MET A 213 11.04 -16.83 18.16
N ASP A 214 9.78 -16.46 18.39
CA ASP A 214 8.87 -15.95 17.37
C ASP A 214 9.42 -14.63 16.77
N MET A 215 9.92 -13.71 17.59
CA MET A 215 10.59 -12.49 17.10
C MET A 215 11.81 -12.79 16.21
N PHE A 216 12.64 -13.77 16.58
CA PHE A 216 13.78 -14.19 15.74
C PHE A 216 13.31 -14.81 14.42
N GLN A 217 12.25 -15.61 14.44
CA GLN A 217 11.67 -16.17 13.23
C GLN A 217 11.10 -15.09 12.31
N TRP A 218 10.46 -14.06 12.87
CA TRP A 218 9.93 -12.94 12.09
C TRP A 218 11.03 -12.09 11.46
N ASN A 219 12.11 -11.85 12.20
CA ASN A 219 13.28 -11.16 11.67
C ASN A 219 13.88 -11.94 10.48
N LYS A 220 14.02 -13.27 10.60
CA LYS A 220 14.43 -14.15 9.48
C LYS A 220 13.48 -14.11 8.28
N ARG A 221 12.20 -13.83 8.50
CA ARG A 221 11.18 -13.70 7.45
C ARG A 221 11.05 -12.28 6.88
N GLY A 222 11.82 -11.32 7.37
CA GLY A 222 11.86 -9.95 6.84
C GLY A 222 11.11 -8.89 7.66
N LEU A 223 10.47 -9.24 8.78
CA LEU A 223 9.94 -8.26 9.74
C LEU A 223 11.06 -7.87 10.70
N LEU A 224 11.87 -6.89 10.31
CA LEU A 224 13.04 -6.46 11.06
C LEU A 224 12.61 -5.55 12.22
N VAL A 225 13.02 -5.90 13.43
CA VAL A 225 12.91 -5.00 14.59
C VAL A 225 14.16 -4.14 14.61
N ILE A 226 14.02 -2.88 14.20
CA ILE A 226 15.15 -1.95 14.03
C ILE A 226 15.46 -1.14 15.29
N LEU A 227 14.49 -1.04 16.22
CA LEU A 227 14.70 -0.45 17.55
C LEU A 227 13.74 -1.10 18.55
N SER A 228 14.20 -1.34 19.77
CA SER A 228 13.35 -1.78 20.87
C SER A 228 13.84 -1.23 22.20
N GLY A 229 12.92 -1.08 23.14
CA GLY A 229 13.23 -0.63 24.49
C GLY A 229 12.23 -1.19 25.49
N PHE A 230 12.71 -1.39 26.72
CA PHE A 230 11.94 -1.97 27.83
C PHE A 230 12.04 -1.15 29.12
N GLN A 231 12.88 -0.12 29.13
CA GLN A 231 13.00 0.81 30.24
C GLN A 231 11.76 1.70 30.31
N THR A 232 11.46 2.20 31.50
CA THR A 232 10.34 3.12 31.73
C THR A 232 10.44 4.35 30.83
N ASP A 233 9.31 4.71 30.21
CA ASP A 233 9.18 5.78 29.21
C ASP A 233 9.92 5.51 27.88
N CYS A 234 10.43 4.30 27.71
CA CYS A 234 11.14 3.81 26.52
C CYS A 234 10.56 2.48 26.03
N GLU A 235 9.39 2.03 26.50
CA GLU A 235 8.81 0.75 26.12
C GLU A 235 8.22 0.79 24.70
N HIS A 236 8.99 0.30 23.72
CA HIS A 236 8.61 0.36 22.32
C HIS A 236 9.23 -0.77 21.49
N PHE A 237 8.62 -1.03 20.34
CA PHE A 237 9.18 -1.84 19.26
C PHE A 237 8.95 -1.12 17.94
N THR A 238 10.04 -0.77 17.25
CA THR A 238 10.01 -0.22 15.90
C THR A 238 10.38 -1.29 14.91
N PHE A 239 9.54 -1.45 13.89
CA PHE A 239 9.69 -2.49 12.89
C PHE A 239 9.62 -1.94 11.47
N GLN A 240 10.38 -2.61 10.60
CA GLN A 240 10.53 -2.25 9.21
C GLN A 240 10.81 -3.50 8.35
N THR A 241 10.41 -3.52 7.09
CA THR A 241 10.82 -4.53 6.11
C THR A 241 11.90 -3.94 5.22
N LYS A 242 12.68 -4.81 4.56
CA LYS A 242 13.70 -4.37 3.60
C LYS A 242 13.10 -3.49 2.51
N TRP A 243 11.95 -3.88 1.96
CA TRP A 243 11.23 -3.10 0.95
C TRP A 243 10.84 -1.71 1.45
N MET A 244 10.31 -1.58 2.67
CA MET A 244 9.99 -0.26 3.23
C MET A 244 11.21 0.67 3.34
N ALA A 245 12.36 0.13 3.77
CA ALA A 245 13.61 0.88 3.84
C ALA A 245 14.13 1.26 2.45
N GLU A 246 14.04 0.34 1.48
CA GLU A 246 14.41 0.58 0.08
C GLU A 246 13.53 1.66 -0.56
N GLN A 247 12.22 1.67 -0.30
CA GLN A 247 11.34 2.72 -0.82
C GLN A 247 11.71 4.11 -0.28
N MET A 248 12.09 4.22 1.00
CA MET A 248 12.51 5.49 1.59
C MET A 248 13.78 6.06 0.95
N LEU A 249 14.70 5.18 0.53
CA LEU A 249 16.00 5.55 -0.04
C LEU A 249 16.01 5.48 -1.58
N ALA A 250 14.89 5.13 -2.19
CA ALA A 250 14.77 5.03 -3.63
C ALA A 250 14.94 6.42 -4.27
N ARG A 251 15.74 6.45 -5.34
CA ARG A 251 15.85 7.61 -6.22
C ARG A 251 14.97 7.43 -7.43
N ASP A 252 14.48 8.54 -7.98
CA ASP A 252 13.66 8.52 -9.19
C ASP A 252 14.50 8.38 -10.47
N GLU A 253 13.85 8.53 -11.62
CA GLU A 253 14.49 8.41 -12.94
C GLU A 253 15.50 9.53 -13.25
N ASN A 254 15.39 10.66 -12.56
CA ASN A 254 16.34 11.78 -12.64
C ASN A 254 17.45 11.66 -11.59
N ASN A 255 17.48 10.55 -10.84
CA ASN A 255 18.35 10.31 -9.71
C ASN A 255 18.08 11.25 -8.52
N ASP A 256 16.88 11.84 -8.44
CA ASP A 256 16.47 12.70 -7.33
C ASP A 256 15.96 11.87 -6.15
N VAL A 257 16.19 12.36 -4.93
CA VAL A 257 15.65 11.76 -3.71
C VAL A 257 14.16 12.08 -3.55
N TYR A 258 13.47 11.33 -2.69
CA TYR A 258 12.08 11.57 -2.39
C TYR A 258 11.83 12.98 -1.80
N GLN A 259 10.94 13.74 -2.43
CA GLN A 259 10.60 15.12 -2.02
C GLN A 259 9.18 15.27 -1.46
N GLY A 260 8.36 14.21 -1.53
CA GLY A 260 6.94 14.26 -1.19
C GLY A 260 6.62 14.30 0.31
N GLY A 261 7.64 14.33 1.18
CA GLY A 261 7.47 14.39 2.63
C GLY A 261 6.94 13.11 3.27
N LEU A 262 7.40 12.84 4.48
CA LEU A 262 6.89 11.76 5.30
C LEU A 262 5.70 12.26 6.12
N ILE A 263 4.76 11.36 6.45
CA ILE A 263 3.64 11.68 7.33
C ILE A 263 3.62 10.68 8.48
N SER A 264 3.51 11.17 9.72
CA SER A 264 3.46 10.32 10.92
C SER A 264 2.20 10.55 11.75
N ASP A 265 1.51 9.47 12.14
CA ASP A 265 0.31 9.53 13.00
C ASP A 265 0.15 8.29 13.89
N VAL A 266 -0.56 8.47 15.00
CA VAL A 266 -0.84 7.44 16.01
C VAL A 266 -2.28 6.94 15.91
N THR A 267 -2.45 5.63 15.89
CA THR A 267 -3.75 4.98 16.05
C THR A 267 -3.89 4.29 17.41
N TYR A 268 -5.04 4.58 18.05
CA TYR A 268 -5.36 4.15 19.41
C TYR A 268 -6.16 2.85 19.50
N ARG A 269 -6.66 2.32 18.37
CA ARG A 269 -7.60 1.18 18.39
C ARG A 269 -7.00 -0.13 17.93
N PHE A 270 -5.81 -0.11 17.34
CA PHE A 270 -5.24 -1.29 16.72
C PHE A 270 -4.79 -2.33 17.76
N PHE A 271 -4.00 -1.91 18.75
CA PHE A 271 -3.52 -2.77 19.82
C PHE A 271 -4.40 -2.68 21.08
N GLU A 272 -4.43 -3.75 21.87
CA GLU A 272 -5.10 -3.80 23.16
C GLU A 272 -4.35 -2.99 24.22
N ASN A 273 -3.03 -3.09 24.20
CA ASN A 273 -2.12 -2.47 25.16
C ASN A 273 -1.09 -1.67 24.38
N GLY A 274 -1.09 -0.34 24.50
CA GLY A 274 -0.22 0.55 23.74
C GLY A 274 -0.84 1.03 22.41
N TYR A 275 -0.04 1.74 21.62
CA TYR A 275 -0.48 2.47 20.43
C TYR A 275 0.38 2.09 19.22
N LEU A 276 -0.19 2.20 18.03
CA LEU A 276 0.56 2.04 16.77
C LEU A 276 0.87 3.42 16.20
N LEU A 277 2.13 3.78 16.15
CA LEU A 277 2.66 4.95 15.47
C LEU A 277 3.17 4.52 14.09
N THR A 278 2.65 5.15 13.04
CA THR A 278 3.01 4.86 11.65
C THR A 278 3.63 6.08 11.01
N THR A 279 4.76 5.90 10.33
CA THR A 279 5.28 6.85 9.35
C THR A 279 5.08 6.28 7.95
N SER A 280 4.63 7.13 7.03
CA SER A 280 4.28 6.78 5.65
C SER A 280 4.82 7.75 4.64
N MET A 281 5.02 7.23 3.43
CA MET A 281 5.36 8.00 2.24
C MET A 281 4.35 7.72 1.12
N PHE A 282 4.25 8.64 0.17
CA PHE A 282 3.47 8.43 -1.05
C PHE A 282 4.31 7.70 -2.10
N CYS A 283 3.84 6.53 -2.53
CA CYS A 283 4.40 5.78 -3.64
C CYS A 283 3.67 6.16 -4.93
N GLU A 284 4.35 6.89 -5.82
CA GLU A 284 3.79 7.35 -7.09
C GLU A 284 3.46 6.20 -8.04
N GLN A 285 4.31 5.17 -8.06
CA GLN A 285 4.19 3.99 -8.91
C GLN A 285 2.83 3.30 -8.69
N THR A 286 2.46 3.11 -7.44
CA THR A 286 1.16 2.52 -7.07
C THR A 286 0.05 3.55 -6.90
N ALA A 287 0.40 4.85 -6.88
CA ALA A 287 -0.43 6.00 -6.53
C ALA A 287 -1.13 5.83 -5.17
N ARG A 288 -0.38 5.39 -4.15
CA ARG A 288 -0.89 5.10 -2.81
C ARG A 288 0.10 5.48 -1.73
N TRP A 289 -0.44 5.74 -0.54
CA TRP A 289 0.36 5.87 0.67
C TRP A 289 0.74 4.49 1.18
N ILE A 290 2.03 4.31 1.48
CA ILE A 290 2.60 3.06 2.01
C ILE A 290 3.24 3.34 3.37
N PRO A 291 3.12 2.42 4.36
CA PRO A 291 3.92 2.52 5.57
C PRO A 291 5.40 2.35 5.21
N VAL A 292 6.26 3.09 5.89
CA VAL A 292 7.71 2.97 5.76
C VAL A 292 8.41 2.71 7.09
N GLN A 293 7.74 3.02 8.20
CA GLN A 293 8.16 2.63 9.53
C GLN A 293 6.93 2.49 10.43
N LEU A 294 6.88 1.43 11.22
CA LEU A 294 5.80 1.18 12.17
C LEU A 294 6.40 1.02 13.56
N SER A 295 5.69 1.50 14.58
CA SER A 295 6.11 1.31 15.96
C SER A 295 4.94 1.03 16.87
N TRP A 296 5.11 0.01 17.69
CA TRP A 296 4.32 -0.13 18.88
C TRP A 296 4.97 0.71 19.99
N ILE A 297 4.19 1.60 20.61
CA ILE A 297 4.64 2.45 21.72
C ILE A 297 3.70 2.27 22.91
N ARG A 298 4.27 2.18 24.12
CA ARG A 298 3.48 1.97 25.34
C ARG A 298 2.74 3.23 25.81
N GLY A 299 3.31 4.40 25.55
CA GLY A 299 2.78 5.71 25.97
C GLY A 299 2.80 6.75 24.85
N LEU A 300 2.44 7.98 25.20
CA LEU A 300 2.33 9.13 24.29
C LEU A 300 3.16 10.32 24.75
N SER A 301 4.15 10.09 25.63
CA SER A 301 5.11 11.13 26.02
C SER A 301 5.97 11.53 24.82
N THR A 302 6.59 12.71 24.90
CA THR A 302 7.56 13.22 23.92
C THR A 302 8.65 12.21 23.61
N ASN A 303 9.07 11.41 24.61
CA ASN A 303 10.15 10.45 24.45
C ASN A 303 9.79 9.29 23.51
N TYR A 304 8.56 8.77 23.54
CA TYR A 304 8.13 7.72 22.60
C TYR A 304 8.18 8.20 21.14
N TYR A 305 7.78 9.45 20.89
CA TYR A 305 7.90 10.04 19.55
C TYR A 305 9.36 10.26 19.17
N LYS A 306 10.18 10.76 20.10
CA LYS A 306 11.63 10.89 19.90
C LYS A 306 12.24 9.56 19.47
N LEU A 307 11.94 8.46 20.15
CA LEU A 307 12.45 7.13 19.82
C LEU A 307 12.08 6.69 18.39
N HIS A 308 10.81 6.87 18.00
CA HIS A 308 10.35 6.56 16.65
C HIS A 308 11.08 7.40 15.59
N PHE A 309 11.14 8.72 15.79
CA PHE A 309 11.79 9.61 14.84
C PHE A 309 13.30 9.42 14.81
N SER A 310 13.97 9.11 15.93
CA SER A 310 15.40 8.80 15.94
C SER A 310 15.68 7.53 15.15
N ALA A 311 14.85 6.48 15.25
CA ALA A 311 14.98 5.28 14.43
C ALA A 311 14.83 5.58 12.94
N LEU A 312 13.90 6.48 12.59
CA LEU A 312 13.66 6.91 11.21
C LEU A 312 14.84 7.73 10.67
N LEU A 313 15.22 8.77 11.39
CA LEU A 313 16.21 9.76 10.94
C LEU A 313 17.62 9.16 10.83
N ARG A 314 17.98 8.20 11.69
CA ARG A 314 19.28 7.51 11.60
C ARG A 314 19.46 6.76 10.28
N GLN A 315 18.38 6.37 9.60
CA GLN A 315 18.46 5.70 8.30
C GLN A 315 18.93 6.66 7.19
N PHE A 316 18.79 7.97 7.38
CA PHE A 316 19.26 9.00 6.45
C PHE A 316 20.67 9.51 6.76
N VAL A 317 21.30 9.06 7.85
CA VAL A 317 22.70 9.39 8.17
C VAL A 317 23.61 8.54 7.28
N ARG A 318 23.81 8.99 6.03
CA ARG A 318 24.61 8.30 5.04
C ARG A 318 25.56 9.26 4.32
N LEU A 319 26.72 8.74 3.92
CA LEU A 319 27.77 9.52 3.25
C LEU A 319 27.44 9.85 1.79
N ASP A 320 26.47 9.16 1.19
CA ASP A 320 26.03 9.29 -0.21
C ASP A 320 24.89 10.30 -0.40
N LEU A 321 24.50 11.03 0.66
CA LEU A 321 23.47 12.07 0.61
C LEU A 321 24.10 13.45 0.83
N THR A 322 23.74 14.40 -0.03
CA THR A 322 24.09 15.81 0.15
C THR A 322 23.26 16.44 1.29
N PRO A 323 23.71 17.55 1.88
CA PRO A 323 22.94 18.25 2.92
C PRO A 323 21.53 18.67 2.47
N THR A 324 21.36 19.04 1.20
CA THR A 324 20.05 19.44 0.65
C THR A 324 19.12 18.24 0.48
N GLU A 325 19.62 17.13 -0.07
CA GLU A 325 18.87 15.88 -0.18
C GLU A 325 18.44 15.37 1.20
N HIS A 326 19.35 15.48 2.16
CA HIS A 326 19.09 15.15 3.54
C HIS A 326 17.91 15.96 4.11
N ASP A 327 17.94 17.29 3.96
CA ASP A 327 16.87 18.18 4.43
C ASP A 327 15.55 17.97 3.67
N LEU A 328 15.56 17.44 2.44
CA LEU A 328 14.35 17.02 1.71
C LEU A 328 13.73 15.75 2.29
N MET A 329 14.55 14.72 2.53
CA MET A 329 14.08 13.38 2.94
C MET A 329 13.55 13.34 4.37
N VAL A 330 14.04 14.21 5.24
CA VAL A 330 13.63 14.28 6.66
C VAL A 330 12.37 15.12 6.90
N ARG A 331 11.81 15.78 5.87
CA ARG A 331 10.61 16.60 6.01
C ARG A 331 9.44 15.76 6.49
N GLN A 332 8.80 16.21 7.56
CA GLN A 332 7.69 15.53 8.20
C GLN A 332 6.43 16.39 8.19
N VAL A 333 5.32 15.77 7.82
CA VAL A 333 3.98 16.28 8.08
C VAL A 333 3.47 15.60 9.34
N VAL A 334 3.29 16.38 10.39
CA VAL A 334 2.84 15.90 11.71
C VAL A 334 1.48 16.49 12.08
N ASP A 335 0.85 15.86 13.06
CA ASP A 335 -0.30 16.43 13.72
C ASP A 335 0.15 17.52 14.70
N PHE A 336 -0.77 18.39 15.09
CA PHE A 336 -0.48 19.46 16.05
C PHE A 336 -0.37 18.98 17.51
N LEU A 337 0.01 17.72 17.72
CA LEU A 337 0.28 17.18 19.06
C LEU A 337 1.66 17.66 19.50
N LEU A 338 1.70 18.46 20.56
CA LEU A 338 2.94 19.03 21.09
C LEU A 338 4.02 17.97 21.35
N ALA A 339 3.64 16.83 21.95
CA ALA A 339 4.56 15.73 22.22
C ALA A 339 5.18 15.12 20.95
N GLN A 340 4.44 15.10 19.84
CA GLN A 340 4.93 14.59 18.56
C GLN A 340 5.90 15.59 17.92
N THR A 341 5.53 16.88 17.88
CA THR A 341 6.37 17.96 17.35
C THR A 341 7.68 18.07 18.13
N GLU A 342 7.61 18.12 19.46
CA GLU A 342 8.81 18.19 20.31
C GLU A 342 9.63 16.90 20.25
N GLY A 343 8.97 15.74 20.12
CA GLY A 343 9.65 14.46 19.95
C GLY A 343 10.46 14.43 18.65
N PHE A 344 9.90 14.93 17.55
CA PHE A 344 10.62 15.06 16.28
C PHE A 344 11.80 16.03 16.41
N LYS A 345 11.58 17.24 16.96
CA LYS A 345 12.66 18.23 17.14
C LYS A 345 13.82 17.64 17.94
N ALA A 346 13.50 16.99 19.07
CA ALA A 346 14.49 16.34 19.91
C ALA A 346 15.24 15.20 19.19
N ALA A 347 14.55 14.43 18.34
CA ALA A 347 15.18 13.38 17.54
C ALA A 347 16.10 13.95 16.46
N TYR A 348 15.65 14.98 15.73
CA TYR A 348 16.44 15.64 14.69
C TYR A 348 17.72 16.26 15.25
N MET A 349 17.59 17.00 16.36
CA MET A 349 18.73 17.63 17.01
C MET A 349 19.75 16.59 17.50
N ASP A 350 19.30 15.47 18.06
CA ASP A 350 20.13 14.37 18.54
C ASP A 350 20.86 13.65 17.39
N VAL A 351 20.13 13.27 16.33
CA VAL A 351 20.67 12.47 15.23
C VAL A 351 21.63 13.27 14.35
N PHE A 352 21.36 14.56 14.12
CA PHE A 352 22.18 15.41 13.25
C PHE A 352 23.12 16.34 14.01
N ALA A 353 23.24 16.18 15.33
CA ALA A 353 24.01 17.05 16.21
C ALA A 353 23.68 18.56 15.98
N CYS A 354 22.41 18.86 15.70
CA CYS A 354 21.96 20.23 15.43
C CYS A 354 21.62 20.93 16.75
N THR A 355 22.25 22.08 16.99
CA THR A 355 22.01 22.90 18.19
C THR A 355 20.91 23.95 17.99
N ASN A 356 20.44 24.14 16.76
CA ASN A 356 19.45 25.17 16.42
C ASN A 356 18.04 24.56 16.27
N PRO A 357 17.13 24.79 17.24
CA PRO A 357 15.77 24.24 17.17
C PRO A 357 14.94 24.81 16.01
N THR A 358 15.30 25.99 15.49
CA THR A 358 14.63 26.60 14.33
C THR A 358 14.88 25.77 13.06
N ARG A 359 16.05 25.15 12.90
CA ARG A 359 16.32 24.27 11.75
C ARG A 359 15.45 23.02 11.81
N ALA A 360 15.32 22.41 12.98
CA ALA A 360 14.42 21.26 13.17
C ALA A 360 12.95 21.64 12.91
N ALA A 361 12.52 22.83 13.34
CA ALA A 361 11.18 23.33 13.09
C ALA A 361 10.88 23.55 11.60
N LYS A 362 11.87 23.99 10.79
CA LYS A 362 11.72 24.11 9.33
C LYS A 362 11.40 22.80 8.62
N MET A 363 11.79 21.67 9.21
CA MET A 363 11.53 20.34 8.64
C MET A 363 10.12 19.84 8.93
N ILE A 364 9.34 20.56 9.76
CA ILE A 364 8.02 20.15 10.19
C ILE A 364 6.95 20.99 9.53
N LYS A 365 6.00 20.31 8.89
CA LYS A 365 4.78 20.89 8.33
C LYS A 365 3.57 20.41 9.14
N GLY A 366 2.70 21.33 9.53
CA GLY A 366 1.44 21.01 10.17
C GLY A 366 0.39 20.59 9.13
N CYS A 367 -0.36 19.52 9.38
CA CYS A 367 -1.39 19.06 8.45
C CYS A 367 -2.58 20.04 8.32
N HIS A 368 -2.85 20.55 7.11
CA HIS A 368 -3.98 21.48 6.88
C HIS A 368 -5.35 20.82 7.11
N GLN A 369 -5.50 19.51 6.92
CA GLN A 369 -6.79 18.84 7.17
C GLN A 369 -7.22 18.89 8.64
N HIS A 370 -6.28 18.92 9.59
CA HIS A 370 -6.62 19.09 11.00
C HIS A 370 -7.22 20.48 11.25
N PHE A 371 -6.67 21.52 10.63
CA PHE A 371 -7.28 22.85 10.62
C PHE A 371 -8.64 22.85 9.92
N ARG A 372 -8.77 22.28 8.72
CA ARG A 372 -10.06 22.19 7.97
C ARG A 372 -11.15 21.44 8.74
N ALA A 373 -10.80 20.34 9.40
CA ALA A 373 -11.72 19.56 10.22
C ALA A 373 -12.17 20.34 11.47
N GLN A 374 -11.26 21.07 12.10
CA GLN A 374 -11.54 21.97 13.23
C GLN A 374 -12.44 23.14 12.81
N VAL A 375 -12.16 23.79 11.67
CA VAL A 375 -13.05 24.80 11.07
C VAL A 375 -14.46 24.21 10.88
N THR A 376 -14.57 22.99 10.35
CA THR A 376 -15.86 22.32 10.14
C THR A 376 -16.60 22.07 11.46
N ARG A 377 -15.89 21.69 12.53
CA ARG A 377 -16.47 21.46 13.86
C ARG A 377 -16.98 22.76 14.49
N VAL A 378 -16.17 23.81 14.48
CA VAL A 378 -16.55 25.15 14.99
C VAL A 378 -17.71 25.71 14.18
N ARG A 379 -17.67 25.60 12.84
CA ARG A 379 -18.78 25.93 11.93
C ARG A 379 -20.06 25.20 12.31
N SER A 380 -19.99 23.89 12.58
CA SER A 380 -21.17 23.11 12.97
C SER A 380 -21.70 23.42 14.38
N ASN A 381 -21.00 24.23 15.17
CA ASN A 381 -21.36 24.56 16.54
C ASN A 381 -22.25 25.81 16.61
N ARG A 382 -23.57 25.57 16.66
CA ARG A 382 -24.61 26.62 16.67
C ARG A 382 -24.60 27.53 17.90
N SER A 383 -23.88 27.17 18.96
CA SER A 383 -23.68 28.05 20.12
C SER A 383 -22.60 29.13 19.89
N ILE A 384 -21.72 28.89 18.91
CA ILE A 384 -20.55 29.72 18.59
C ILE A 384 -20.79 30.55 17.33
N LEU A 385 -21.37 29.93 16.28
CA LEU A 385 -21.66 30.55 14.99
C LEU A 385 -23.11 30.32 14.58
N SER A 386 -23.78 31.37 14.09
CA SER A 386 -25.12 31.25 13.52
C SER A 386 -25.04 30.68 12.08
N ALA A 387 -26.14 30.09 11.60
CA ALA A 387 -26.14 29.36 10.33
C ALA A 387 -25.86 30.25 9.11
N ASP A 388 -26.21 31.52 9.18
CA ASP A 388 -25.95 32.56 8.17
C ASP A 388 -24.46 32.95 8.09
N GLN A 389 -23.68 32.71 9.15
CA GLN A 389 -22.25 33.00 9.22
C GLN A 389 -21.37 31.86 8.70
N ASP A 390 -21.95 30.68 8.44
CA ASP A 390 -21.22 29.44 8.12
C ASP A 390 -20.28 29.57 6.91
N ALA A 391 -20.80 30.14 5.80
CA ALA A 391 -20.07 30.23 4.54
C ALA A 391 -18.92 31.25 4.62
N GLU A 392 -19.17 32.40 5.25
CA GLU A 392 -18.19 33.47 5.39
C GLU A 392 -17.06 33.08 6.36
N PHE A 393 -17.39 32.46 7.49
CA PHE A 393 -16.38 31.95 8.43
C PHE A 393 -15.45 30.93 7.77
N GLN A 394 -16.02 29.96 7.04
CA GLN A 394 -15.23 28.96 6.34
C GLN A 394 -14.34 29.61 5.27
N LYS A 395 -14.89 30.51 4.44
CA LYS A 395 -14.14 31.20 3.39
C LYS A 395 -12.92 31.93 3.97
N LYS A 396 -13.12 32.73 5.02
CA LYS A 396 -12.04 33.50 5.66
C LYS A 396 -11.01 32.60 6.34
N CYS A 397 -11.42 31.51 6.98
CA CYS A 397 -10.48 30.55 7.55
C CYS A 397 -9.64 29.84 6.47
N MET A 398 -10.24 29.45 5.34
CA MET A 398 -9.49 28.83 4.24
C MET A 398 -8.49 29.80 3.61
N ALA A 399 -8.83 31.10 3.52
CA ALA A 399 -7.96 32.14 3.00
C ALA A 399 -6.67 32.38 3.82
N LEU A 400 -6.59 31.85 5.05
CA LEU A 400 -5.36 31.84 5.85
C LEU A 400 -4.33 30.84 5.33
N LEU A 401 -4.78 29.78 4.63
CA LEU A 401 -3.93 28.73 4.06
C LEU A 401 -3.36 29.13 2.69
N ASP A 402 -3.85 30.21 2.09
CA ASP A 402 -3.37 30.68 0.79
C ASP A 402 -2.05 31.46 0.95
N PRO A 403 -1.18 31.46 -0.08
CA PRO A 403 0.01 32.32 -0.13
C PRO A 403 -0.36 33.81 0.02
N ILE A 404 0.61 34.63 0.41
CA ILE A 404 0.44 36.09 0.39
C ILE A 404 0.52 36.53 -1.08
N GLU A 405 -0.48 37.29 -1.53
CA GLU A 405 -0.42 38.01 -2.80
C GLU A 405 0.24 39.38 -2.55
N GLU A 406 1.08 39.87 -3.49
CA GLU A 406 1.85 41.12 -3.32
C GLU A 406 0.99 42.35 -2.97
N ASP A 407 -0.28 42.37 -3.42
CA ASP A 407 -1.26 43.45 -3.16
C ASP A 407 -2.45 43.00 -2.26
N GLY A 408 -2.33 41.83 -1.61
CA GLY A 408 -3.39 41.24 -0.80
C GLY A 408 -3.32 41.62 0.69
N PRO A 409 -4.40 41.38 1.46
CA PRO A 409 -4.38 41.57 2.90
C PRO A 409 -3.33 40.65 3.55
N THR A 410 -2.53 41.22 4.43
CA THR A 410 -1.51 40.51 5.21
C THR A 410 -2.14 39.41 6.08
N HIS A 411 -1.31 38.47 6.52
CA HIS A 411 -1.79 37.37 7.37
C HIS A 411 -2.40 37.88 8.69
N GLU A 412 -1.81 38.91 9.31
CA GLU A 412 -2.35 39.53 10.53
C GLU A 412 -3.68 40.23 10.26
N GLU A 413 -3.83 40.90 9.13
CA GLU A 413 -5.09 41.54 8.74
C GLU A 413 -6.20 40.50 8.53
N LYS A 414 -5.89 39.36 7.89
CA LYS A 414 -6.83 38.23 7.75
C LYS A 414 -7.24 37.67 9.11
N ILE A 415 -6.29 37.50 10.05
CA ILE A 415 -6.57 37.02 11.42
C ILE A 415 -7.41 38.03 12.20
N ASP A 416 -7.07 39.31 12.13
CA ASP A 416 -7.78 40.37 12.84
C ASP A 416 -9.22 40.52 12.32
N GLU A 417 -9.42 40.36 11.01
CA GLU A 417 -10.75 40.33 10.40
C GLU A 417 -11.61 39.18 10.95
N ILE A 418 -11.05 37.96 11.07
CA ILE A 418 -11.76 36.81 11.65
C ILE A 418 -12.06 37.05 13.13
N ARG A 419 -11.13 37.64 13.91
CA ARG A 419 -11.35 37.99 15.32
C ARG A 419 -12.51 38.98 15.48
N ARG A 420 -12.60 39.99 14.63
CA ARG A 420 -13.66 41.02 14.68
C ARG A 420 -15.04 40.46 14.30
N LEU A 421 -15.10 39.64 13.26
CA LEU A 421 -16.36 39.11 12.74
C LEU A 421 -16.90 37.92 13.56
N PHE A 422 -16.02 37.14 14.19
CA PHE A 422 -16.38 35.91 14.91
C PHE A 422 -15.79 35.88 16.32
N PRO A 423 -16.16 36.83 17.21
CA PRO A 423 -15.50 37.02 18.50
C PRO A 423 -15.59 35.81 19.44
N LYS A 424 -16.64 34.98 19.30
CA LYS A 424 -16.80 33.73 20.08
C LYS A 424 -15.80 32.63 19.70
N THR A 425 -15.08 32.78 18.59
CA THR A 425 -14.03 31.86 18.14
C THR A 425 -12.64 32.29 18.62
N LYS A 426 -12.52 33.41 19.36
CA LYS A 426 -11.24 34.01 19.76
C LYS A 426 -10.26 33.00 20.36
N ARG A 427 -10.67 32.19 21.35
CA ARG A 427 -9.77 31.20 21.99
C ARG A 427 -9.28 30.12 21.04
N TRP A 428 -10.12 29.72 20.09
CA TRP A 428 -9.75 28.76 19.05
C TRP A 428 -8.76 29.38 18.06
N LEU A 429 -9.01 30.61 17.64
CA LEU A 429 -8.12 31.34 16.73
C LEU A 429 -6.79 31.73 17.40
N ASP A 430 -6.82 32.09 18.68
CA ASP A 430 -5.63 32.39 19.49
C ASP A 430 -4.72 31.16 19.63
N TRP A 431 -5.30 29.96 19.73
CA TRP A 431 -4.53 28.71 19.70
C TRP A 431 -3.85 28.50 18.35
N TRP A 432 -4.55 28.72 17.23
CA TRP A 432 -3.98 28.58 15.88
C TRP A 432 -2.94 29.65 15.54
N THR A 433 -2.93 30.76 16.27
CA THR A 433 -1.99 31.88 16.09
C THR A 433 -0.86 31.86 17.13
N MET A 434 -0.73 30.80 17.94
CA MET A 434 0.48 30.56 18.71
C MET A 434 1.66 30.37 17.76
N SER A 435 2.80 31.03 18.04
CA SER A 435 3.93 31.15 17.10
C SER A 435 4.47 29.81 16.58
N ASP A 436 4.44 28.77 17.40
CA ASP A 436 4.86 27.41 17.08
C ASP A 436 3.84 26.66 16.20
N VAL A 437 2.55 26.90 16.39
CA VAL A 437 1.46 26.33 15.57
C VAL A 437 1.33 27.06 14.23
N GLN A 438 1.38 28.39 14.27
CA GLN A 438 1.19 29.28 13.12
C GLN A 438 2.29 29.07 12.07
N SER A 439 3.55 28.91 12.52
CA SER A 439 4.71 28.68 11.65
C SER A 439 4.76 27.29 11.02
N MET A 440 3.98 26.32 11.52
CA MET A 440 3.86 24.99 10.89
C MET A 440 2.73 24.93 9.86
N LEU A 441 1.65 25.70 10.05
CA LEU A 441 0.42 25.56 9.27
C LEU A 441 0.33 26.53 8.08
N PHE A 442 0.60 27.82 8.30
CA PHE A 442 0.30 28.86 7.33
C PHE A 442 1.50 29.15 6.43
N PRO A 443 1.37 29.06 5.08
CA PRO A 443 2.48 29.29 4.16
C PRO A 443 3.18 30.64 4.37
N SER A 444 2.40 31.68 4.66
CA SER A 444 2.85 33.05 4.99
C SER A 444 3.75 33.17 6.23
N ARG A 445 3.78 32.15 7.09
CA ARG A 445 4.48 32.15 8.39
C ARG A 445 5.49 31.01 8.51
N ARG A 446 5.57 30.13 7.50
CA ARG A 446 6.60 29.10 7.44
C ARG A 446 7.95 29.75 7.18
N PRO A 447 8.99 29.41 7.94
CA PRO A 447 10.33 29.85 7.60
C PRO A 447 10.71 29.18 6.27
N MET A 448 10.93 29.99 5.24
CA MET A 448 11.23 29.49 3.91
C MET A 448 12.56 28.73 3.91
N LEU A 449 12.64 27.71 3.06
CA LEU A 449 13.91 27.11 2.67
C LEU A 449 14.49 27.95 1.53
N ASP A 450 15.80 28.16 1.54
CA ASP A 450 16.48 29.13 0.66
C ASP A 450 16.28 28.83 -0.84
N ASP A 451 15.90 27.59 -1.19
CA ASP A 451 15.71 27.11 -2.57
C ASP A 451 14.25 27.15 -3.08
N HIS A 452 13.25 27.54 -2.26
CA HIS A 452 11.83 27.59 -2.66
C HIS A 452 11.13 28.89 -2.22
N PRO A 453 11.44 30.04 -2.86
CA PRO A 453 10.89 31.35 -2.49
C PRO A 453 9.39 31.53 -2.78
N ASP A 454 8.76 30.61 -3.54
CA ASP A 454 7.35 30.72 -3.95
C ASP A 454 6.35 30.09 -2.96
N GLY A 455 6.83 29.54 -1.84
CA GLY A 455 5.98 28.95 -0.80
C GLY A 455 5.39 27.57 -1.14
N ASN A 456 5.67 27.03 -2.34
CA ASN A 456 5.35 25.66 -2.72
C ASN A 456 6.49 24.71 -2.30
N ASP A 457 6.35 24.09 -1.13
CA ASP A 457 7.37 23.21 -0.53
C ASP A 457 7.34 21.77 -1.07
N GLY A 458 6.45 21.45 -2.03
CA GLY A 458 6.27 20.11 -2.57
C GLY A 458 5.65 19.10 -1.59
N LEU A 459 5.36 19.52 -0.34
CA LEU A 459 4.81 18.64 0.68
C LEU A 459 3.27 18.60 0.60
N PRO A 460 2.66 17.43 0.78
CA PRO A 460 1.21 17.29 0.72
C PRO A 460 0.54 18.03 1.87
N ASP A 461 -0.51 18.80 1.53
CA ASP A 461 -1.28 19.56 2.50
C ASP A 461 -2.28 18.71 3.30
N THR A 462 -2.41 17.40 3.00
CA THR A 462 -3.52 16.59 3.52
C THR A 462 -3.09 15.23 4.10
N THR A 463 -3.63 14.89 5.28
CA THR A 463 -3.55 13.54 5.89
C THR A 463 -4.69 12.60 5.46
N ASN A 464 -5.42 12.88 4.37
CA ASN A 464 -6.37 11.91 3.79
C ASN A 464 -5.70 10.55 3.57
N ALA A 465 -4.42 10.61 3.20
CA ALA A 465 -3.42 9.55 3.24
C ALA A 465 -3.49 8.61 4.46
N ILE A 466 -3.29 9.21 5.64
CA ILE A 466 -3.18 8.50 6.91
C ILE A 466 -4.56 8.13 7.46
N GLN A 467 -5.57 9.00 7.33
CA GLN A 467 -6.93 8.62 7.73
C GLN A 467 -7.46 7.46 6.89
N SER A 468 -7.06 7.38 5.62
CA SER A 468 -7.28 6.21 4.76
C SER A 468 -6.51 4.99 5.28
N MET A 469 -5.22 5.10 5.64
CA MET A 469 -4.47 3.99 6.23
C MET A 469 -5.05 3.50 7.56
N HIS A 470 -5.45 4.39 8.47
CA HIS A 470 -6.12 4.01 9.71
C HIS A 470 -7.39 3.22 9.44
N ARG A 471 -8.17 3.62 8.42
CA ARG A 471 -9.32 2.82 7.96
C ARG A 471 -8.88 1.46 7.42
N VAL A 472 -7.78 1.40 6.65
CA VAL A 472 -7.22 0.13 6.16
C VAL A 472 -6.84 -0.79 7.33
N TYR A 473 -6.14 -0.29 8.35
CA TYR A 473 -5.82 -1.05 9.57
C TYR A 473 -7.07 -1.59 10.26
N TYR A 474 -8.17 -0.83 10.28
CA TYR A 474 -9.44 -1.29 10.84
C TYR A 474 -10.27 -2.19 9.91
N MET A 475 -9.96 -2.23 8.60
CA MET A 475 -10.56 -3.20 7.68
C MET A 475 -9.89 -4.56 7.80
N ILE A 476 -8.57 -4.58 8.03
CA ILE A 476 -7.80 -5.83 8.16
C ILE A 476 -7.96 -6.45 9.56
N SER A 477 -8.12 -5.61 10.59
CA SER A 477 -8.18 -6.01 11.99
C SER A 477 -9.44 -5.52 12.69
N SER A 478 -10.04 -6.38 13.53
CA SER A 478 -11.13 -6.02 14.44
C SER A 478 -10.72 -5.06 15.56
N GLY A 479 -9.44 -4.64 15.61
CA GLY A 479 -8.85 -3.84 16.68
C GLY A 479 -8.54 -4.65 17.94
N LYS A 480 -7.93 -3.97 18.92
CA LYS A 480 -7.51 -4.53 20.22
C LYS A 480 -6.71 -5.83 20.10
N LYS A 481 -5.74 -5.85 19.20
CA LYS A 481 -4.86 -7.01 19.01
C LYS A 481 -3.81 -7.06 20.12
N CYS A 482 -3.45 -8.27 20.55
CA CYS A 482 -2.20 -8.44 21.28
C CYS A 482 -1.02 -8.11 20.35
N LEU A 483 0.11 -7.71 20.92
CA LEU A 483 1.28 -7.24 20.18
C LEU A 483 1.68 -8.21 19.06
N MET A 484 1.78 -9.49 19.41
CA MET A 484 2.23 -10.55 18.49
C MET A 484 1.33 -10.68 17.26
N VAL A 485 0.02 -10.83 17.47
CA VAL A 485 -0.93 -11.00 16.37
C VAL A 485 -1.03 -9.73 15.53
N GLY A 486 -1.03 -8.56 16.17
CA GLY A 486 -1.08 -7.29 15.45
C GLY A 486 0.16 -7.05 14.59
N MET A 487 1.35 -7.45 15.06
CA MET A 487 2.59 -7.38 14.26
C MET A 487 2.53 -8.27 13.02
N VAL A 488 2.08 -9.52 13.16
CA VAL A 488 1.93 -10.44 12.01
C VAL A 488 0.90 -9.92 11.01
N GLU A 489 -0.23 -9.39 11.47
CA GLU A 489 -1.24 -8.79 10.58
C GLU A 489 -0.69 -7.57 9.82
N LEU A 490 0.08 -6.70 10.48
CA LEU A 490 0.74 -5.56 9.82
C LEU A 490 1.79 -6.03 8.82
N PHE A 491 2.56 -7.06 9.16
CA PHE A 491 3.57 -7.63 8.25
C PHE A 491 2.94 -8.25 7.01
N SER A 492 1.86 -9.04 7.16
CA SER A 492 1.10 -9.54 6.02
C SER A 492 0.57 -8.43 5.14
N TYR A 493 0.10 -7.33 5.73
CA TYR A 493 -0.36 -6.17 4.97
C TYR A 493 0.77 -5.53 4.14
N ILE A 494 1.96 -5.36 4.74
CA ILE A 494 3.13 -4.82 4.04
C ILE A 494 3.55 -5.74 2.89
N ASN A 495 3.58 -7.07 3.08
CA ASN A 495 3.93 -8.01 2.02
C ASN A 495 2.97 -7.90 0.82
N VAL A 496 1.67 -7.73 1.07
CA VAL A 496 0.69 -7.49 -0.01
C VAL A 496 1.00 -6.19 -0.76
N LEU A 497 1.42 -5.13 -0.07
CA LEU A 497 1.80 -3.87 -0.72
C LEU A 497 3.09 -4.02 -1.56
N GLU A 498 4.07 -4.76 -1.06
CA GLU A 498 5.31 -5.07 -1.77
C GLU A 498 5.04 -5.90 -3.03
N GLU A 499 4.22 -6.95 -2.92
CA GLU A 499 3.78 -7.76 -4.07
C GLU A 499 3.05 -6.91 -5.11
N GLU A 500 2.15 -6.02 -4.68
CA GLU A 500 1.45 -5.10 -5.59
C GLU A 500 2.40 -4.09 -6.24
N PHE A 501 3.40 -3.58 -5.51
CA PHE A 501 4.43 -2.71 -6.05
C PHE A 501 5.24 -3.44 -7.14
N ASN A 502 5.75 -4.63 -6.83
CA ASN A 502 6.53 -5.44 -7.77
C ASN A 502 5.71 -5.78 -9.02
N ALA A 503 4.43 -6.12 -8.86
CA ALA A 503 3.53 -6.35 -9.98
C ALA A 503 3.39 -5.10 -10.88
N VAL A 504 3.21 -3.91 -10.29
CA VAL A 504 3.14 -2.65 -11.05
C VAL A 504 4.46 -2.33 -11.75
N MET A 505 5.59 -2.58 -11.11
CA MET A 505 6.91 -2.40 -11.72
C MET A 505 7.12 -3.35 -12.92
N CYS A 506 6.52 -4.54 -12.86
CA CYS A 506 6.42 -5.48 -13.99
C CYS A 506 5.27 -5.15 -14.97
N GLY A 507 4.66 -3.97 -14.88
CA GLY A 507 3.61 -3.49 -15.79
C GLY A 507 2.25 -4.17 -15.62
N ILE A 508 2.01 -4.86 -14.51
CA ILE A 508 0.75 -5.53 -14.18
C ILE A 508 -0.17 -4.54 -13.46
N SER A 509 -1.40 -4.40 -13.96
CA SER A 509 -2.41 -3.55 -13.31
C SER A 509 -2.95 -4.19 -12.03
N VAL A 510 -2.72 -3.54 -10.90
CA VAL A 510 -3.26 -3.93 -9.57
C VAL A 510 -4.58 -3.23 -9.21
N LYS A 511 -5.07 -2.30 -10.04
CA LYS A 511 -6.36 -1.60 -9.86
C LYS A 511 -7.51 -2.40 -10.49
N TYR A 512 -8.65 -2.43 -9.81
CA TYR A 512 -9.86 -3.08 -10.33
C TYR A 512 -10.61 -2.11 -11.26
N GLY A 513 -10.63 -2.42 -12.57
CA GLY A 513 -11.36 -1.66 -13.60
C GLY A 513 -10.60 -0.44 -14.17
N SER A 514 -10.79 -0.20 -15.47
CA SER A 514 -10.53 1.11 -16.08
C SER A 514 -11.40 2.14 -15.39
N GLN A 515 -10.84 3.29 -14.99
CA GLN A 515 -11.56 4.38 -14.33
C GLN A 515 -12.89 4.70 -15.04
N THR A 516 -14.02 4.30 -14.45
CA THR A 516 -15.31 4.89 -14.77
C THR A 516 -15.57 6.03 -13.79
N LYS A 517 -15.77 7.22 -14.35
CA LYS A 517 -16.38 8.38 -13.69
C LYS A 517 -17.63 7.88 -12.93
N MET A 518 -17.75 8.25 -11.65
CA MET A 518 -18.76 7.79 -10.67
C MET A 518 -18.37 6.57 -9.81
N GLN A 519 -17.33 6.70 -8.98
CA GLN A 519 -17.33 5.98 -7.70
C GLN A 519 -18.05 6.84 -6.65
N VAL A 520 -19.25 6.40 -6.31
CA VAL A 520 -20.00 6.89 -5.15
C VAL A 520 -19.23 6.49 -3.89
N ASN A 521 -19.11 7.45 -2.98
CA ASN A 521 -18.42 7.33 -1.70
C ASN A 521 -18.89 6.09 -0.92
N ILE A 522 -18.00 5.11 -0.69
CA ILE A 522 -18.25 3.84 0.03
C ILE A 522 -18.81 4.06 1.45
N THR A 523 -18.68 5.29 1.97
CA THR A 523 -19.29 5.71 3.24
C THR A 523 -20.82 5.69 3.24
N HIS A 524 -21.49 5.83 2.09
CA HIS A 524 -22.95 5.91 2.03
C HIS A 524 -23.65 4.54 1.90
N SER A 525 -22.94 3.51 1.42
CA SER A 525 -23.54 2.19 1.16
C SER A 525 -23.55 1.26 2.38
N MET A 526 -22.80 1.56 3.44
CA MET A 526 -22.64 0.64 4.57
C MET A 526 -23.52 0.92 5.80
N GLY A 527 -24.26 2.04 5.86
CA GLY A 527 -25.26 2.26 6.92
C GLY A 527 -24.70 2.23 8.36
N TRP A 528 -23.45 2.64 8.58
CA TRP A 528 -22.82 2.56 9.91
C TRP A 528 -23.28 3.70 10.83
N ALA A 529 -23.74 3.34 12.03
CA ALA A 529 -24.00 4.30 13.10
C ALA A 529 -22.69 4.94 13.58
N LYS A 530 -22.72 6.27 13.78
CA LYS A 530 -21.57 7.03 14.32
C LYS A 530 -21.24 6.55 15.74
N PRO A 531 -19.96 6.33 16.10
CA PRO A 531 -19.58 5.99 17.46
C PRO A 531 -19.91 7.12 18.43
N THR A 532 -20.43 6.75 19.60
CA THR A 532 -20.76 7.66 20.70
C THR A 532 -19.49 8.30 21.28
N LYS A 533 -19.51 9.62 21.49
CA LYS A 533 -18.39 10.42 22.00
C LYS A 533 -17.96 9.90 23.38
N GLN A 534 -16.66 9.61 23.54
CA GLN A 534 -16.04 9.42 24.84
C GLN A 534 -15.65 10.78 25.45
N LYS A 535 -15.67 10.91 26.77
CA LYS A 535 -15.32 12.15 27.48
C LYS A 535 -13.85 12.51 27.21
N PHE A 536 -13.67 13.69 26.64
CA PHE A 536 -12.38 14.31 26.33
C PHE A 536 -11.67 14.74 27.62
N ILE A 537 -10.38 14.41 27.72
CA ILE A 537 -9.44 15.02 28.66
C ILE A 537 -8.47 15.80 27.77
N ASN A 538 -8.32 17.10 28.04
CA ASN A 538 -7.56 18.03 27.20
C ASN A 538 -6.08 17.64 27.12
N ASP A 539 -5.63 17.28 25.92
CA ASP A 539 -4.30 16.77 25.56
C ASP A 539 -3.44 17.80 24.80
N GLY A 540 -3.84 19.08 24.80
CA GLY A 540 -3.12 20.17 24.14
C GLY A 540 -3.61 20.52 22.73
N ARG A 541 -4.72 19.93 22.27
CA ARG A 541 -5.40 20.24 20.99
C ARG A 541 -6.15 21.60 21.02
N PRO A 542 -6.49 22.20 19.86
CA PRO A 542 -7.24 23.45 19.84
C PRO A 542 -8.60 23.29 20.53
N PRO A 543 -9.06 24.27 21.34
CA PRO A 543 -10.34 24.20 22.02
C PRO A 543 -11.47 24.18 20.98
N ASP A 544 -12.21 23.07 20.88
CA ASP A 544 -13.25 22.86 19.86
C ASP A 544 -14.62 22.50 20.46
N THR A 545 -14.73 22.51 21.79
CA THR A 545 -15.97 22.24 22.52
C THR A 545 -16.62 23.52 23.03
N THR A 546 -17.95 23.56 23.08
CA THR A 546 -18.71 24.73 23.57
C THR A 546 -18.23 25.22 24.93
N ALA A 547 -17.98 24.31 25.88
CA ALA A 547 -17.48 24.67 27.21
C ALA A 547 -16.06 25.26 27.15
N ALA A 548 -15.15 24.69 26.34
CA ALA A 548 -13.78 25.22 26.21
C ALA A 548 -13.72 26.57 25.45
N LEU A 549 -14.72 26.87 24.62
CA LEU A 549 -14.81 28.10 23.86
C LEU A 549 -15.49 29.23 24.65
N LEU A 550 -16.50 28.90 25.46
CA LEU A 550 -17.34 29.87 26.17
C LEU A 550 -16.99 30.04 27.66
N ASP A 551 -16.56 28.99 28.35
CA ASP A 551 -16.26 29.06 29.79
C ASP A 551 -14.76 29.23 30.01
N GLY A 552 -14.35 30.32 30.68
CA GLY A 552 -12.97 30.50 31.16
C GLY A 552 -12.57 29.40 32.16
N PRO A 553 -11.29 29.28 32.54
CA PRO A 553 -10.91 28.39 33.63
C PRO A 553 -11.58 28.87 34.91
N ASP A 554 -12.55 28.12 35.44
CA ASP A 554 -13.18 28.44 36.73
C ASP A 554 -12.24 28.01 37.88
N PRO A 555 -11.77 28.93 38.74
CA PRO A 555 -10.95 28.61 39.89
C PRO A 555 -11.79 28.13 41.08
N SER A 556 -12.93 27.44 40.93
CA SER A 556 -13.68 26.99 42.12
C SER A 556 -14.72 25.88 41.91
N THR A 557 -14.31 24.68 41.50
CA THR A 557 -15.09 23.49 41.91
C THR A 557 -14.17 22.30 42.21
N LYS A 558 -13.97 22.05 43.51
CA LYS A 558 -13.42 20.80 44.04
C LYS A 558 -14.21 19.61 43.47
N LYS A 559 -13.64 18.91 42.48
CA LYS A 559 -14.11 17.57 42.14
C LYS A 559 -13.62 16.60 43.22
N LYS A 560 -14.60 15.95 43.87
CA LYS A 560 -14.40 14.85 44.81
C LYS A 560 -13.50 13.77 44.20
N ASN A 561 -12.57 13.30 45.02
CA ASN A 561 -11.56 12.29 44.75
C ASN A 561 -12.09 11.08 43.94
N LEU A 562 -11.47 10.85 42.78
CA LEU A 562 -11.30 9.52 42.19
C LEU A 562 -9.85 9.42 41.67
N GLY A 563 -9.02 8.71 42.45
CA GLY A 563 -7.77 8.02 42.05
C GLY A 563 -6.75 8.75 41.17
N ARG A 564 -5.79 9.42 41.82
CA ARG A 564 -4.52 9.90 41.24
C ARG A 564 -3.59 8.70 40.89
N PRO A 565 -2.97 8.62 39.70
CA PRO A 565 -1.84 7.73 39.45
C PRO A 565 -0.63 8.16 40.30
N LYS A 566 0.07 7.20 40.94
CA LYS A 566 1.30 7.49 41.69
C LYS A 566 2.37 8.11 40.77
N ASN A 567 3.01 9.18 41.26
CA ASN A 567 4.23 9.85 40.75
C ASN A 567 4.12 11.04 39.77
N SER A 568 3.01 11.76 39.65
CA SER A 568 3.06 13.10 39.02
C SER A 568 3.44 14.19 40.03
N GLN A 569 4.61 14.81 39.85
CA GLN A 569 4.95 16.12 40.46
C GLN A 569 4.43 17.24 39.55
N ASN A 570 3.98 18.34 40.16
CA ASN A 570 3.55 19.56 39.45
C ASN A 570 4.77 20.40 39.09
N VAL A 571 4.71 21.12 37.97
CA VAL A 571 5.59 22.26 37.67
C VAL A 571 4.71 23.51 37.64
N ASP A 572 5.20 24.56 38.29
CA ASP A 572 4.60 25.90 38.38
C ASP A 572 4.57 26.64 37.04
#